data_AF-A0A914PTQ9-F1
#
_entry.id   AF-A0A914PTQ9-F1
#
_cell.length_a   1.000
_cell.length_b   1.000
_cell.length_c   1.000
_cell.angle_alpha   90.00
_cell.angle_beta   90.00
_cell.angle_gamma   90.00
#
_symmetry.space_group_name_H-M   'P 1'
#
loop_
_entity.id
_entity.type
_entity.pdbx_description
1 polymer ?
#
loop_
_entity_poly.entity_id
_entity_poly.type
_entity_poly.pdbx_seq_one_letter_code
_entity_poly.pdbx_strand_id
1 'polypeptide(L)'
;MEIFWLIGASQNGHSQHLRNVFNIDDKAIHTLQECLGETSSQSVVVAVDRIFQGSSKLDGDAIQHFVRALCRVSLEELSLSSTPRMYMLQKIVEISFYNMNRIRIEWSRIWSVLGEHFNVAGCSDNPNVSHFALDALRQLSTKFLEKGELPNFRLQKEFLRPFEIIMENNTSYDCRDMTIACVTNMVQSHSSRIRSGWKNIFIVFTVAATETNEGIAEKAFTTTSDIISNIFPKQFAEVMDSFPEAIKCLSEFACNNHFPDICMEAIRLIRFSAELVRKNTDLFDYEPEGATTTTTGTENIPSPSSPIGSPLHTSNTSPQHIISDNHRVWAKGWLSIFIQLWSVISRCTLDVRTRTCMVEGYL
;
A
#
# COMPACT_ATOMS: atom_id res chain seq x y z
N MET A 1 1.86 -32.52 4.17
CA MET A 1 1.62 -33.84 4.80
C MET A 1 1.00 -33.58 6.17
N GLU A 2 -0.33 -33.41 6.27
CA GLU A 2 -1.10 -33.55 7.54
C GLU A 2 -2.63 -33.34 7.37
N ILE A 3 -3.21 -33.67 6.21
CA ILE A 3 -4.68 -33.57 5.98
C ILE A 3 -5.37 -34.94 5.89
N PHE A 4 -4.62 -36.05 5.94
CA PHE A 4 -5.17 -37.39 5.72
C PHE A 4 -5.68 -38.15 6.97
N TRP A 5 -5.72 -37.54 8.15
CA TRP A 5 -6.10 -38.24 9.39
C TRP A 5 -7.56 -38.07 9.86
N LEU A 6 -8.39 -37.24 9.19
CA LEU A 6 -9.76 -36.97 9.63
C LEU A 6 -10.88 -37.62 8.79
N ILE A 7 -10.53 -38.43 7.78
CA ILE A 7 -11.51 -39.16 6.95
C ILE A 7 -11.75 -40.60 7.47
N GLY A 8 -11.05 -41.01 8.54
CA GLY A 8 -11.06 -42.40 9.02
C GLY A 8 -12.12 -42.81 10.06
N ALA A 9 -13.00 -41.92 10.51
CA ALA A 9 -13.90 -42.23 11.64
C ALA A 9 -15.35 -41.77 11.42
N SER A 10 -16.03 -42.36 10.44
CA SER A 10 -17.49 -42.54 10.55
C SER A 10 -18.00 -43.61 9.58
N GLN A 11 -17.91 -44.86 10.00
CA GLN A 11 -18.79 -45.91 9.50
C GLN A 11 -19.45 -46.59 10.69
N ASN A 12 -20.75 -46.35 10.88
CA ASN A 12 -21.79 -47.38 10.72
C ASN A 12 -23.09 -47.00 11.45
N GLY A 13 -24.21 -47.04 10.73
CA GLY A 13 -25.55 -47.28 11.31
C GLY A 13 -26.66 -46.30 10.98
N HIS A 14 -26.41 -44.99 10.92
CA HIS A 14 -27.52 -44.00 10.97
C HIS A 14 -27.97 -43.41 9.61
N SER A 15 -27.25 -43.69 8.51
CA SER A 15 -27.49 -43.02 7.22
C SER A 15 -28.62 -43.64 6.37
N GLN A 16 -29.09 -44.85 6.71
CA GLN A 16 -30.16 -45.51 5.96
C GLN A 16 -31.57 -45.02 6.35
N HIS A 17 -31.75 -44.49 7.56
CA HIS A 17 -33.08 -44.08 8.02
C HIS A 17 -33.51 -42.71 7.46
N LEU A 18 -32.54 -41.80 7.23
CA LEU A 18 -32.81 -40.46 6.68
C LEU A 18 -33.09 -40.46 5.18
N ARG A 19 -32.58 -41.42 4.41
CA ARG A 19 -32.85 -41.53 2.96
C ARG A 19 -34.31 -41.83 2.64
N ASN A 20 -34.97 -42.61 3.50
CA ASN A 20 -36.37 -42.99 3.31
C ASN A 20 -37.37 -41.88 3.70
N VAL A 21 -36.95 -40.88 4.50
CA VAL A 21 -37.84 -39.81 4.98
C VAL A 21 -38.01 -38.68 3.96
N PHE A 22 -37.03 -38.45 3.08
CA PHE A 22 -37.02 -37.28 2.19
C PHE A 22 -37.31 -37.56 0.71
N ASN A 23 -37.58 -38.83 0.32
CA ASN A 23 -37.88 -39.23 -1.07
C ASN A 23 -36.99 -38.54 -2.12
N ILE A 24 -35.69 -38.44 -1.83
CA ILE A 24 -34.71 -37.87 -2.75
C ILE A 24 -34.44 -38.97 -3.78
N ASP A 25 -34.93 -38.77 -5.00
CA ASP A 25 -34.82 -39.72 -6.10
C ASP A 25 -33.34 -40.06 -6.35
N ASP A 26 -32.97 -41.34 -6.27
CA ASP A 26 -31.61 -41.83 -6.47
C ASP A 26 -31.04 -41.39 -7.83
N LYS A 27 -31.90 -41.15 -8.83
CA LYS A 27 -31.52 -40.55 -10.11
C LYS A 27 -31.02 -39.11 -9.98
N ALA A 28 -31.64 -38.27 -9.15
CA ALA A 28 -31.21 -36.89 -8.95
C ALA A 28 -29.86 -36.83 -8.22
N ILE A 29 -29.64 -37.72 -7.25
CA ILE A 29 -28.34 -37.87 -6.57
C ILE A 29 -27.29 -38.40 -7.56
N HIS A 30 -27.64 -39.36 -8.41
CA HIS A 30 -26.72 -39.89 -9.44
C HIS A 30 -26.37 -38.85 -10.49
N THR A 31 -27.33 -38.07 -11.01
CA THR A 31 -27.07 -36.99 -11.96
C THR A 31 -26.25 -35.87 -11.32
N LEU A 32 -26.49 -35.52 -10.05
CA LEU A 32 -25.63 -34.58 -9.33
C LEU A 32 -24.23 -35.16 -9.12
N GLN A 33 -24.08 -36.44 -8.78
CA GLN A 33 -22.78 -37.10 -8.65
C GLN A 33 -22.05 -37.23 -9.99
N GLU A 34 -22.77 -37.40 -11.09
CA GLU A 34 -22.24 -37.47 -12.45
C GLU A 34 -21.78 -36.08 -12.91
N CYS A 35 -22.58 -35.02 -12.69
CA CYS A 35 -22.17 -33.64 -12.92
C CYS A 35 -20.98 -33.20 -12.02
N LEU A 36 -20.94 -33.68 -10.77
CA LEU A 36 -19.81 -33.46 -9.86
C LEU A 36 -18.55 -34.24 -10.30
N GLY A 37 -18.72 -35.45 -10.84
CA GLY A 37 -17.64 -36.28 -11.39
C GLY A 37 -17.05 -35.74 -12.71
N GLU A 38 -17.88 -35.15 -13.56
CA GLU A 38 -17.44 -34.43 -14.76
C GLU A 38 -16.61 -33.20 -14.38
N THR A 39 -17.01 -32.46 -13.33
CA THR A 39 -16.26 -31.31 -12.80
C THR A 39 -14.91 -31.73 -12.17
N SER A 40 -14.78 -32.98 -11.70
CA SER A 40 -13.51 -33.53 -11.17
C SER A 40 -12.60 -34.17 -12.22
N SER A 41 -13.01 -34.17 -13.50
CA SER A 41 -12.21 -34.78 -14.56
C SER A 41 -10.90 -34.03 -14.76
N GLN A 42 -9.76 -34.75 -14.76
CA GLN A 42 -8.43 -34.16 -14.94
C GLN A 42 -8.34 -33.29 -16.20
N SER A 43 -9.07 -33.65 -17.26
CA SER A 43 -9.19 -32.87 -18.49
C SER A 43 -9.84 -31.50 -18.28
N VAL A 44 -10.88 -31.41 -17.45
CA VAL A 44 -11.57 -30.16 -17.10
C VAL A 44 -10.67 -29.27 -16.25
N VAL A 45 -10.00 -29.83 -15.24
CA VAL A 45 -9.02 -29.10 -14.42
C VAL A 45 -7.91 -28.51 -15.27
N VAL A 46 -7.33 -29.31 -16.18
CA VAL A 46 -6.30 -28.85 -17.12
C VAL A 46 -6.83 -27.76 -18.07
N ALA A 47 -8.06 -27.88 -18.54
CA ALA A 47 -8.68 -26.86 -19.40
C ALA A 47 -8.87 -25.54 -18.63
N VAL A 48 -9.31 -25.59 -17.39
CA VAL A 48 -9.48 -24.42 -16.52
C VAL A 48 -8.13 -23.74 -16.24
N ASP A 49 -7.09 -24.50 -15.88
CA ASP A 49 -5.76 -23.92 -15.67
C ASP A 49 -5.19 -23.27 -16.93
N ARG A 50 -5.46 -23.83 -18.12
CA ARG A 50 -5.08 -23.22 -19.41
C ARG A 50 -5.78 -21.88 -19.62
N ILE A 51 -7.05 -21.72 -19.20
CA ILE A 51 -7.76 -20.45 -19.30
C ILE A 51 -7.09 -19.41 -18.40
N PHE A 52 -6.75 -19.75 -17.16
CA PHE A 52 -6.10 -18.81 -16.24
C PHE A 52 -4.70 -18.40 -16.70
N GLN A 53 -3.87 -19.34 -17.14
CA GLN A 53 -2.55 -19.04 -17.71
C GLN A 53 -2.65 -18.24 -19.02
N GLY A 54 -3.66 -18.53 -19.83
CA GLY A 54 -3.97 -17.83 -21.07
C GLY A 54 -4.48 -16.39 -20.86
N SER A 55 -4.80 -15.98 -19.62
CA SER A 55 -5.31 -14.63 -19.33
C SER A 55 -4.37 -13.51 -19.80
N SER A 56 -3.06 -13.75 -19.80
CA SER A 56 -2.03 -12.83 -20.32
C SER A 56 -2.15 -12.53 -21.83
N LYS A 57 -2.85 -13.39 -22.58
CA LYS A 57 -3.06 -13.26 -24.03
C LYS A 57 -4.38 -12.59 -24.41
N LEU A 58 -5.28 -12.38 -23.44
CA LEU A 58 -6.53 -11.66 -23.67
C LEU A 58 -6.24 -10.20 -24.04
N ASP A 59 -7.08 -9.58 -24.86
CA ASP A 59 -7.01 -8.14 -25.09
C ASP A 59 -7.42 -7.35 -23.82
N GLY A 60 -7.16 -6.04 -23.84
CA GLY A 60 -7.36 -5.16 -22.69
C GLY A 60 -8.80 -5.07 -22.16
N ASP A 61 -9.82 -5.27 -23.00
CA ASP A 61 -11.22 -5.22 -22.57
C ASP A 61 -11.69 -6.61 -22.11
N ALA A 62 -11.29 -7.67 -22.83
CA ALA A 62 -11.58 -9.04 -22.46
C ALA A 62 -11.01 -9.41 -21.08
N ILE A 63 -9.74 -9.05 -20.80
CA ILE A 63 -9.14 -9.30 -19.48
C ILE A 63 -9.87 -8.56 -18.36
N GLN A 64 -10.39 -7.36 -18.64
CA GLN A 64 -11.12 -6.58 -17.64
C GLN A 64 -12.45 -7.25 -17.29
N HIS A 65 -13.20 -7.73 -18.28
CA HIS A 65 -14.42 -8.51 -18.05
C HIS A 65 -14.13 -9.81 -17.31
N PHE A 66 -13.06 -10.51 -17.70
CA PHE A 66 -12.64 -11.75 -17.08
C PHE A 66 -12.35 -11.56 -15.59
N VAL A 67 -11.50 -10.60 -15.24
CA VAL A 67 -11.13 -10.32 -13.84
C VAL A 67 -12.35 -9.90 -13.01
N ARG A 68 -13.27 -9.09 -13.54
CA ARG A 68 -14.51 -8.75 -12.83
C ARG A 68 -15.37 -9.96 -12.52
N ALA A 69 -15.50 -10.90 -13.47
CA ALA A 69 -16.25 -12.12 -13.26
C ALA A 69 -15.62 -12.99 -12.16
N LEU A 70 -14.29 -13.14 -12.17
CA LEU A 70 -13.57 -13.89 -11.14
C LEU A 70 -13.71 -13.28 -9.75
N CYS A 71 -13.58 -11.95 -9.62
CA CYS A 71 -13.80 -11.28 -8.34
C CYS A 71 -15.22 -11.50 -7.80
N ARG A 72 -16.25 -11.52 -8.68
CA ARG A 72 -17.63 -11.83 -8.26
C ARG A 72 -17.76 -13.26 -7.72
N VAL A 73 -17.25 -14.25 -8.46
CA VAL A 73 -17.29 -15.65 -8.01
C VAL A 73 -16.50 -15.83 -6.71
N SER A 74 -15.35 -15.17 -6.58
CA SER A 74 -14.57 -15.17 -5.33
C SER A 74 -15.37 -14.61 -4.16
N LEU A 75 -16.08 -13.49 -4.33
CA LEU A 75 -16.93 -12.94 -3.28
C LEU A 75 -18.05 -13.91 -2.88
N GLU A 76 -18.68 -14.58 -3.85
CA GLU A 76 -19.68 -15.62 -3.58
C GLU A 76 -19.08 -16.79 -2.78
N GLU A 77 -17.89 -17.26 -3.16
CA GLU A 77 -17.16 -18.33 -2.46
C GLU A 77 -16.77 -17.94 -1.01
N LEU A 78 -16.37 -16.69 -0.80
CA LEU A 78 -15.96 -16.17 0.52
C LEU A 78 -17.16 -15.86 1.42
N SER A 79 -18.33 -15.57 0.85
CA SER A 79 -19.57 -15.27 1.59
C SER A 79 -20.21 -16.50 2.25
N LEU A 80 -19.70 -17.71 1.98
CA LEU A 80 -20.21 -18.96 2.55
C LEU A 80 -19.94 -19.02 4.06
N SER A 81 -21.00 -18.84 4.85
CA SER A 81 -20.94 -18.61 6.30
C SER A 81 -20.28 -19.73 7.13
N SER A 82 -20.36 -20.99 6.69
CA SER A 82 -19.80 -22.13 7.43
C SER A 82 -18.40 -22.53 6.98
N THR A 83 -18.08 -22.36 5.70
CA THR A 83 -16.84 -22.84 5.08
C THR A 83 -16.51 -21.97 3.85
N PRO A 84 -15.86 -20.81 4.05
CA PRO A 84 -15.41 -19.99 2.93
C PRO A 84 -14.49 -20.81 2.02
N ARG A 85 -14.75 -20.78 0.72
CA ARG A 85 -13.89 -21.42 -0.28
C ARG A 85 -12.90 -20.39 -0.81
N MET A 86 -11.62 -20.74 -0.80
CA MET A 86 -10.54 -19.81 -1.16
C MET A 86 -9.97 -20.04 -2.57
N TYR A 87 -10.57 -20.96 -3.33
CA TYR A 87 -10.03 -21.37 -4.62
C TYR A 87 -9.96 -20.19 -5.60
N MET A 88 -11.05 -19.43 -5.74
CA MET A 88 -11.05 -18.31 -6.67
C MET A 88 -10.16 -17.16 -6.20
N LEU A 89 -10.06 -16.94 -4.89
CA LEU A 89 -9.11 -15.96 -4.33
C LEU A 89 -7.66 -16.34 -4.68
N GLN A 90 -7.29 -17.62 -4.56
CA GLN A 90 -5.96 -18.12 -4.99
C GLN A 90 -5.73 -17.90 -6.49
N LYS A 91 -6.72 -18.20 -7.33
CA LYS A 91 -6.63 -17.96 -8.78
C LYS A 91 -6.53 -16.49 -9.15
N ILE A 92 -7.18 -15.61 -8.39
CA ILE A 92 -7.01 -14.16 -8.54
C ILE A 92 -5.55 -13.74 -8.30
N VAL A 93 -4.86 -14.32 -7.31
CA VAL A 93 -3.42 -14.06 -7.08
C VAL A 93 -2.58 -14.50 -8.29
N GLU A 94 -2.79 -15.70 -8.80
CA GLU A 94 -2.08 -16.22 -9.99
C GLU A 94 -2.27 -15.30 -11.21
N ILE A 95 -3.51 -14.91 -11.48
CA ILE A 95 -3.86 -14.06 -12.62
C ILE A 95 -3.30 -12.65 -12.45
N SER A 96 -3.30 -12.12 -11.23
CA SER A 96 -2.64 -10.85 -10.91
C SER A 96 -1.16 -10.89 -11.31
N PHE A 97 -0.48 -12.00 -11.00
CA PHE A 97 0.92 -12.20 -11.36
C PHE A 97 1.11 -12.30 -12.89
N TYR A 98 0.32 -13.12 -13.58
CA TYR A 98 0.45 -13.31 -15.04
C TYR A 98 0.22 -12.02 -15.85
N ASN A 99 -0.63 -11.13 -15.36
CA ASN A 99 -1.02 -9.91 -16.08
C ASN A 99 -0.25 -8.66 -15.65
N MET A 100 0.62 -8.77 -14.63
CA MET A 100 1.37 -7.64 -14.09
C MET A 100 2.29 -6.95 -15.11
N ASN A 101 2.71 -7.66 -16.17
CA ASN A 101 3.60 -7.17 -17.23
C ASN A 101 2.89 -6.54 -18.44
N ARG A 102 1.56 -6.38 -18.38
CA ARG A 102 0.81 -5.65 -19.41
C ARG A 102 1.18 -4.17 -19.48
N ILE A 103 0.76 -3.52 -20.56
CA ILE A 103 0.86 -2.08 -20.69
C ILE A 103 0.14 -1.38 -19.52
N ARG A 104 0.70 -0.27 -19.04
CA ARG A 104 0.32 0.35 -17.77
C ARG A 104 -1.16 0.70 -17.67
N ILE A 105 -1.77 1.16 -18.75
CA ILE A 105 -3.18 1.56 -18.77
C ILE A 105 -4.12 0.35 -18.63
N GLU A 106 -3.79 -0.79 -19.23
CA GLU A 106 -4.52 -2.04 -19.03
C GLU A 106 -4.32 -2.53 -17.61
N TRP A 107 -3.07 -2.56 -17.12
CA TRP A 107 -2.78 -2.97 -15.76
C TRP A 107 -3.51 -2.13 -14.72
N SER A 108 -3.53 -0.81 -14.87
CA SER A 108 -4.24 0.08 -13.93
C SER A 108 -5.74 -0.21 -13.91
N ARG A 109 -6.34 -0.50 -15.08
CA ARG A 109 -7.74 -0.91 -15.20
C ARG A 109 -8.01 -2.27 -14.54
N ILE A 110 -7.09 -3.22 -14.67
CA ILE A 110 -7.17 -4.55 -14.03
C ILE A 110 -7.03 -4.40 -12.51
N TRP A 111 -6.00 -3.68 -12.05
CA TRP A 111 -5.71 -3.49 -10.63
C TRP A 111 -6.81 -2.72 -9.91
N SER A 112 -7.48 -1.77 -10.57
CA SER A 112 -8.64 -1.11 -9.98
C SER A 112 -9.75 -2.09 -9.55
N VAL A 113 -9.90 -3.21 -10.25
CA VAL A 113 -10.87 -4.27 -9.89
C VAL A 113 -10.29 -5.22 -8.84
N LEU A 114 -9.03 -5.62 -9.01
CA LEU A 114 -8.36 -6.56 -8.12
C LEU A 114 -8.10 -5.96 -6.74
N GLY A 115 -7.59 -4.73 -6.68
CA GLY A 115 -7.32 -4.00 -5.45
C GLY A 115 -8.58 -3.84 -4.62
N GLU A 116 -9.71 -3.52 -5.24
CA GLU A 116 -11.00 -3.46 -4.53
C GLU A 116 -11.42 -4.82 -3.97
N HIS A 117 -11.20 -5.90 -4.73
CA HIS A 117 -11.46 -7.24 -4.23
C HIS A 117 -10.56 -7.61 -3.04
N PHE A 118 -9.28 -7.24 -3.09
CA PHE A 118 -8.34 -7.43 -1.97
C PHE A 118 -8.69 -6.58 -0.76
N ASN A 119 -9.23 -5.36 -0.93
CA ASN A 119 -9.73 -4.55 0.17
C ASN A 119 -10.82 -5.32 0.95
N VAL A 120 -11.79 -5.88 0.23
CA VAL A 120 -12.88 -6.65 0.84
C VAL A 120 -12.36 -7.93 1.49
N ALA A 121 -11.54 -8.71 0.79
CA ALA A 121 -11.01 -9.97 1.33
C ALA A 121 -10.09 -9.74 2.54
N GLY A 122 -9.26 -8.71 2.52
CA GLY A 122 -8.38 -8.32 3.63
C GLY A 122 -9.13 -7.76 4.85
N CYS A 123 -10.37 -7.29 4.68
CA CYS A 123 -11.24 -6.87 5.77
C CYS A 123 -12.26 -7.96 6.18
N SER A 124 -12.05 -9.22 5.77
CA SER A 124 -12.94 -10.32 6.14
C SER A 124 -12.85 -10.62 7.64
N ASP A 125 -14.01 -10.84 8.27
CA ASP A 125 -14.12 -11.33 9.64
C ASP A 125 -13.50 -12.73 9.81
N ASN A 126 -13.34 -13.48 8.71
CA ASN A 126 -12.68 -14.77 8.74
C ASN A 126 -11.15 -14.57 8.67
N PRO A 127 -10.40 -14.91 9.74
CA PRO A 127 -8.96 -14.68 9.78
C PRO A 127 -8.21 -15.44 8.67
N ASN A 128 -8.67 -16.63 8.27
CA ASN A 128 -8.00 -17.37 7.19
C ASN A 128 -8.07 -16.60 5.86
N VAL A 129 -9.20 -15.92 5.60
CA VAL A 129 -9.39 -15.14 4.38
C VAL A 129 -8.57 -13.85 4.43
N SER A 130 -8.67 -13.09 5.52
CA SER A 130 -7.94 -11.82 5.65
C SER A 130 -6.44 -12.00 5.69
N HIS A 131 -5.93 -12.98 6.45
CA HIS A 131 -4.50 -13.30 6.48
C HIS A 131 -3.98 -13.77 5.12
N PHE A 132 -4.73 -14.63 4.41
CA PHE A 132 -4.32 -15.05 3.07
C PHE A 132 -4.30 -13.87 2.08
N ALA A 133 -5.32 -13.01 2.10
CA ALA A 133 -5.39 -11.84 1.25
C ALA A 133 -4.23 -10.88 1.52
N LEU A 134 -3.89 -10.65 2.79
CA LEU A 134 -2.74 -9.82 3.20
C LEU A 134 -1.40 -10.39 2.72
N ASP A 135 -1.17 -11.69 2.91
CA ASP A 135 0.08 -12.29 2.43
C ASP A 135 0.16 -12.30 0.90
N ALA A 136 -0.95 -12.55 0.21
CA ALA A 136 -1.03 -12.44 -1.25
C ALA A 136 -0.71 -11.01 -1.73
N LEU A 137 -1.29 -9.99 -1.08
CA LEU A 137 -0.97 -8.59 -1.35
C LEU A 137 0.52 -8.30 -1.15
N ARG A 138 1.13 -8.80 -0.07
CA ARG A 138 2.57 -8.65 0.19
C ARG A 138 3.40 -9.27 -0.92
N GLN A 139 3.12 -10.53 -1.30
CA GLN A 139 3.85 -11.23 -2.35
C GLN A 139 3.75 -10.49 -3.70
N LEU A 140 2.54 -10.07 -4.09
CA LEU A 140 2.32 -9.31 -5.32
C LEU A 140 3.02 -7.95 -5.26
N SER A 141 3.00 -7.28 -4.10
CA SER A 141 3.65 -5.98 -3.89
C SER A 141 5.17 -6.09 -4.00
N THR A 142 5.78 -7.08 -3.36
CA THR A 142 7.20 -7.38 -3.52
C THR A 142 7.57 -7.53 -5.00
N LYS A 143 6.80 -8.32 -5.76
CA LYS A 143 7.02 -8.49 -7.19
C LYS A 143 6.76 -7.24 -8.02
N PHE A 144 5.80 -6.42 -7.63
CA PHE A 144 5.53 -5.15 -8.29
C PHE A 144 6.67 -4.13 -8.05
N LEU A 145 7.22 -4.07 -6.84
CA LEU A 145 8.33 -3.19 -6.48
C LEU A 145 9.63 -3.54 -7.23
N GLU A 146 9.91 -4.83 -7.47
CA GLU A 146 11.06 -5.28 -8.27
C GLU A 146 11.11 -4.64 -9.67
N LYS A 147 9.94 -4.32 -10.25
CA LYS A 147 9.82 -3.67 -11.57
C LYS A 147 10.26 -2.21 -11.57
N GLY A 148 10.30 -1.58 -10.41
CA GLY A 148 10.55 -0.16 -10.25
C GLY A 148 9.38 0.72 -10.73
N GLU A 149 9.49 2.01 -10.44
CA GLU A 149 8.53 3.02 -10.84
C GLU A 149 9.21 4.10 -11.67
N LEU A 150 8.57 4.50 -12.78
CA LEU A 150 9.08 5.61 -13.58
C LEU A 150 8.84 6.95 -12.89
N PRO A 151 9.73 7.94 -13.09
CA PRO A 151 9.49 9.31 -12.63
C PRO A 151 8.13 9.83 -13.10
N ASN A 152 7.46 10.62 -12.26
CA ASN A 152 6.12 11.22 -12.48
C ASN A 152 4.93 10.24 -12.52
N PHE A 153 5.16 8.93 -12.43
CA PHE A 153 4.09 7.95 -12.24
C PHE A 153 3.93 7.60 -10.76
N ARG A 154 2.70 7.28 -10.36
CA ARG A 154 2.34 6.94 -8.97
C ARG A 154 1.65 5.58 -8.88
N LEU A 155 2.18 4.60 -9.61
CA LEU A 155 1.63 3.26 -9.69
C LEU A 155 1.78 2.51 -8.37
N GLN A 156 2.92 2.64 -7.70
CA GLN A 156 3.14 2.02 -6.38
C GLN A 156 2.14 2.55 -5.36
N LYS A 157 1.79 3.85 -5.43
CA LYS A 157 0.80 4.44 -4.54
C LYS A 157 -0.57 3.76 -4.67
N GLU A 158 -1.07 3.59 -5.88
CA GLU A 158 -2.35 2.90 -6.10
C GLU A 158 -2.24 1.40 -5.81
N PHE A 159 -1.06 0.80 -6.02
CA PHE A 159 -0.81 -0.61 -5.76
C PHE A 159 -0.83 -0.95 -4.26
N LEU A 160 -0.19 -0.12 -3.43
CA LEU A 160 -0.06 -0.35 -1.99
C LEU A 160 -1.24 0.19 -1.17
N ARG A 161 -2.17 0.93 -1.79
CA ARG A 161 -3.36 1.47 -1.14
C ARG A 161 -4.18 0.44 -0.34
N PRO A 162 -4.32 -0.82 -0.76
CA PRO A 162 -5.05 -1.82 0.03
C PRO A 162 -4.52 -2.00 1.46
N PHE A 163 -3.22 -1.85 1.71
CA PHE A 163 -2.68 -1.95 3.07
C PHE A 163 -3.20 -0.83 3.99
N GLU A 164 -3.41 0.38 3.46
CA GLU A 164 -4.02 1.49 4.21
C GLU A 164 -5.45 1.12 4.61
N ILE A 165 -6.24 0.69 3.63
CA ILE A 165 -7.66 0.38 3.79
C ILE A 165 -7.85 -0.77 4.80
N ILE A 166 -7.02 -1.81 4.70
CA ILE A 166 -7.06 -2.96 5.60
C ILE A 166 -6.67 -2.55 7.03
N MET A 167 -5.62 -1.74 7.19
CA MET A 167 -5.20 -1.26 8.52
C MET A 167 -6.28 -0.40 9.19
N GLU A 168 -6.91 0.50 8.43
CA GLU A 168 -7.95 1.41 8.94
C GLU A 168 -9.26 0.70 9.30
N ASN A 169 -9.68 -0.28 8.48
CA ASN A 169 -11.01 -0.88 8.59
C ASN A 169 -11.05 -2.21 9.35
N ASN A 170 -9.91 -2.80 9.71
CA ASN A 170 -9.89 -3.98 10.58
C ASN A 170 -9.81 -3.58 12.05
N THR A 171 -10.54 -4.31 12.90
CA THR A 171 -10.45 -4.20 14.36
C THR A 171 -9.66 -5.34 15.00
N SER A 172 -9.32 -6.39 14.23
CA SER A 172 -8.54 -7.53 14.71
C SER A 172 -7.06 -7.15 14.88
N TYR A 173 -6.54 -7.30 16.09
CA TYR A 173 -5.12 -7.07 16.37
C TYR A 173 -4.21 -7.97 15.54
N ASP A 174 -4.60 -9.23 15.30
CA ASP A 174 -3.80 -10.16 14.50
C ASP A 174 -3.70 -9.69 13.03
N CYS A 175 -4.82 -9.20 12.47
CA CYS A 175 -4.85 -8.67 11.11
C CYS A 175 -4.03 -7.37 10.98
N ARG A 176 -4.13 -6.47 11.97
CA ARG A 176 -3.32 -5.26 12.05
C ARG A 176 -1.83 -5.58 12.20
N ASP A 177 -1.47 -6.49 13.10
CA ASP A 177 -0.09 -6.94 13.30
C ASP A 177 0.50 -7.54 12.02
N MET A 178 -0.28 -8.39 11.33
CA MET A 178 0.12 -8.96 10.05
C MET A 178 0.28 -7.89 8.95
N THR A 179 -0.58 -6.88 8.93
CA THR A 179 -0.47 -5.75 8.00
C THR A 179 0.86 -5.00 8.21
N ILE A 180 1.20 -4.68 9.46
CA ILE A 180 2.48 -4.06 9.81
C ILE A 180 3.64 -4.97 9.44
N ALA A 181 3.57 -6.28 9.74
CA ALA A 181 4.62 -7.23 9.37
C ALA A 181 4.85 -7.29 7.85
N CYS A 182 3.78 -7.25 7.05
CA CYS A 182 3.87 -7.22 5.59
C CYS A 182 4.58 -5.96 5.10
N VAL A 183 4.21 -4.79 5.61
CA VAL A 183 4.79 -3.51 5.24
C VAL A 183 6.26 -3.41 5.68
N THR A 184 6.57 -3.81 6.92
CA THR A 184 7.95 -3.87 7.43
C THR A 184 8.81 -4.78 6.56
N ASN A 185 8.31 -5.95 6.18
CA ASN A 185 9.03 -6.86 5.30
C ASN A 185 9.35 -6.22 3.93
N MET A 186 8.40 -5.49 3.33
CA MET A 186 8.62 -4.79 2.07
C MET A 186 9.68 -3.69 2.21
N VAL A 187 9.65 -2.91 3.29
CA VAL A 187 10.66 -1.86 3.55
C VAL A 187 12.05 -2.49 3.67
N GLN A 188 12.19 -3.52 4.50
CA GLN A 188 13.48 -4.18 4.76
C GLN A 188 14.08 -4.81 3.50
N SER A 189 13.24 -5.35 2.62
CA SER A 189 13.70 -6.07 1.44
C SER A 189 13.85 -5.18 0.19
N HIS A 190 13.08 -4.09 0.08
CA HIS A 190 12.94 -3.31 -1.17
C HIS A 190 12.99 -1.79 -0.98
N SER A 191 13.51 -1.26 0.13
CA SER A 191 13.57 0.20 0.40
C SER A 191 14.11 1.05 -0.76
N SER A 192 15.13 0.57 -1.48
CA SER A 192 15.72 1.27 -2.63
C SER A 192 14.84 1.30 -3.89
N ARG A 193 13.79 0.48 -3.94
CA ARG A 193 12.82 0.38 -5.05
C ARG A 193 11.50 1.09 -4.76
N ILE A 194 11.25 1.45 -3.49
CA ILE A 194 10.04 2.17 -3.10
C ILE A 194 10.19 3.65 -3.49
N ARG A 195 9.17 4.19 -4.15
CA ARG A 195 9.05 5.57 -4.63
C ARG A 195 7.73 6.15 -4.14
N SER A 196 6.70 6.31 -4.99
CA SER A 196 5.40 6.85 -4.57
C SER A 196 4.70 6.01 -3.50
N GLY A 197 5.08 4.73 -3.35
CA GLY A 197 4.57 3.84 -2.31
C GLY A 197 4.97 4.22 -0.87
N TRP A 198 5.99 5.06 -0.66
CA TRP A 198 6.39 5.51 0.67
C TRP A 198 5.24 6.20 1.41
N LYS A 199 4.41 6.95 0.67
CA LYS A 199 3.24 7.63 1.23
C LYS A 199 2.29 6.64 1.91
N ASN A 200 2.02 5.49 1.28
CA ASN A 200 1.12 4.48 1.85
C ASN A 200 1.72 3.82 3.09
N ILE A 201 3.03 3.54 3.05
CA ILE A 201 3.75 2.93 4.17
C ILE A 201 3.65 3.82 5.41
N PHE A 202 3.88 5.13 5.26
CA PHE A 202 3.73 6.06 6.37
C PHE A 202 2.29 6.23 6.83
N ILE A 203 1.30 6.16 5.94
CA ILE A 203 -0.12 6.16 6.33
C ILE A 203 -0.44 4.94 7.20
N VAL A 204 -0.01 3.75 6.80
CA VAL A 204 -0.19 2.52 7.59
C VAL A 204 0.47 2.65 8.97
N PHE A 205 1.71 3.14 9.04
CA PHE A 205 2.38 3.37 10.32
C PHE A 205 1.74 4.50 11.14
N THR A 206 1.14 5.50 10.51
CA THR A 206 0.40 6.57 11.21
C THR A 206 -0.82 5.99 11.92
N VAL A 207 -1.55 5.06 11.29
CA VAL A 207 -2.66 4.36 11.94
C VAL A 207 -2.13 3.51 13.09
N ALA A 208 -1.05 2.75 12.87
CA ALA A 208 -0.39 1.95 13.91
C ALA A 208 0.07 2.80 15.11
N ALA A 209 0.49 4.04 14.88
CA ALA A 209 0.92 4.96 15.92
C ALA A 209 -0.20 5.35 16.88
N THR A 210 -1.47 5.20 16.46
CA THR A 210 -2.64 5.47 17.31
C THR A 210 -3.11 4.24 18.10
N GLU A 211 -2.49 3.07 17.87
CA GLU A 211 -2.86 1.84 18.56
C GLU A 211 -2.43 1.86 20.03
N THR A 212 -3.21 1.16 20.86
CA THR A 212 -2.90 0.92 22.28
C THR A 212 -2.14 -0.39 22.50
N ASN A 213 -1.98 -1.21 21.47
CA ASN A 213 -1.23 -2.45 21.52
C ASN A 213 0.28 -2.16 21.35
N GLU A 214 1.07 -2.48 22.37
CA GLU A 214 2.51 -2.21 22.40
C GLU A 214 3.25 -2.89 21.26
N GLY A 215 2.98 -4.17 20.98
CA GLY A 215 3.68 -4.92 19.94
C GLY A 215 3.47 -4.33 18.54
N ILE A 216 2.26 -3.87 18.23
CA ILE A 216 1.94 -3.24 16.95
C ILE A 216 2.63 -1.87 16.85
N ALA A 217 2.49 -1.03 17.89
CA ALA A 217 3.08 0.31 17.93
C ALA A 217 4.62 0.25 17.88
N GLU A 218 5.25 -0.62 18.66
CA GLU A 218 6.70 -0.81 18.71
C GLU A 218 7.26 -1.32 17.37
N LYS A 219 6.60 -2.31 16.74
CA LYS A 219 7.02 -2.85 15.43
C LYS A 219 6.97 -1.78 14.34
N ALA A 220 5.88 -1.00 14.30
CA ALA A 220 5.72 0.11 13.36
C ALA A 220 6.73 1.23 13.63
N PHE A 221 6.95 1.58 14.90
CA PHE A 221 7.89 2.62 15.30
C PHE A 221 9.34 2.23 14.99
N THR A 222 9.75 0.99 15.29
CA THR A 222 11.09 0.47 15.00
C THR A 222 11.40 0.58 13.51
N THR A 223 10.45 0.20 12.66
CA THR A 223 10.58 0.32 11.21
C THR A 223 10.65 1.78 10.77
N THR A 224 9.80 2.65 11.33
CA THR A 224 9.80 4.09 11.05
C THR A 224 11.14 4.73 11.44
N SER A 225 11.68 4.39 12.62
CA SER A 225 12.97 4.89 13.10
C SER A 225 14.13 4.48 12.19
N ASP A 226 14.14 3.23 11.71
CA ASP A 226 15.11 2.76 10.73
C ASP A 226 15.02 3.53 9.41
N ILE A 227 13.81 3.77 8.90
CA ILE A 227 13.61 4.56 7.68
C ILE A 227 14.19 5.97 7.83
N ILE A 228 13.86 6.67 8.91
CA ILE A 228 14.32 8.04 9.14
C ILE A 228 15.82 8.11 9.41
N SER A 229 16.37 7.16 10.17
CA SER A 229 17.77 7.21 10.61
C SER A 229 18.74 6.66 9.56
N ASN A 230 18.31 5.70 8.74
CA ASN A 230 19.21 4.96 7.85
C ASN A 230 18.87 5.10 6.37
N ILE A 231 17.60 5.24 6.00
CA ILE A 231 17.17 5.32 4.59
C ILE A 231 17.15 6.78 4.13
N PHE A 232 16.46 7.66 4.86
CA PHE A 232 16.33 9.08 4.49
C PHE A 232 17.67 9.78 4.26
N PRO A 233 18.71 9.61 5.10
CA PRO A 233 19.99 10.26 4.87
C PRO A 233 20.72 9.76 3.61
N LYS A 234 20.44 8.54 3.15
CA LYS A 234 21.11 7.92 1.99
C LYS A 234 20.40 8.24 0.67
N GLN A 235 19.08 8.36 0.68
CA GLN A 235 18.26 8.51 -0.52
C GLN A 235 17.20 9.62 -0.38
N PHE A 236 17.58 10.76 0.21
CA PHE A 236 16.65 11.85 0.54
C PHE A 236 15.84 12.36 -0.66
N ALA A 237 16.48 12.49 -1.83
CA ALA A 237 15.82 12.93 -3.07
C ALA A 237 14.64 12.01 -3.47
N GLU A 238 14.74 10.71 -3.22
CA GLU A 238 13.74 9.72 -3.62
C GLU A 238 12.55 9.66 -2.66
N VAL A 239 12.76 10.03 -1.39
CA VAL A 239 11.75 9.99 -0.32
C VAL A 239 11.14 11.36 -0.04
N MET A 240 11.65 12.42 -0.65
CA MET A 240 11.26 13.81 -0.40
C MET A 240 9.74 14.04 -0.50
N ASP A 241 9.10 13.47 -1.52
CA ASP A 241 7.65 13.62 -1.71
C ASP A 241 6.81 12.90 -0.64
N SER A 242 7.41 12.01 0.14
CA SER A 242 6.78 11.31 1.30
C SER A 242 7.21 11.87 2.65
N PHE A 243 8.10 12.86 2.67
CA PHE A 243 8.61 13.47 3.89
C PHE A 243 7.48 14.06 4.76
N PRO A 244 6.47 14.77 4.23
CA PRO A 244 5.37 15.29 5.04
C PRO A 244 4.61 14.18 5.77
N GLU A 245 4.34 13.06 5.11
CA GLU A 245 3.67 11.90 5.73
C GLU A 245 4.54 11.23 6.78
N ALA A 246 5.86 11.19 6.58
CA ALA A 246 6.80 10.68 7.57
C ALA A 246 6.80 11.51 8.86
N ILE A 247 6.81 12.84 8.75
CA ILE A 247 6.75 13.73 9.92
C ILE A 247 5.38 13.63 10.60
N LYS A 248 4.29 13.52 9.84
CA LYS A 248 2.96 13.26 10.40
C LYS A 248 2.94 11.94 11.19
N CYS A 249 3.51 10.87 10.64
CA CYS A 249 3.63 9.59 11.33
C CYS A 249 4.38 9.73 12.67
N LEU A 250 5.55 10.37 12.68
CA LEU A 250 6.31 10.63 13.91
C LEU A 250 5.51 11.46 14.93
N SER A 251 4.71 12.42 14.46
CA SER A 251 3.89 13.24 15.35
C SER A 251 2.79 12.46 16.05
N GLU A 252 2.19 11.45 15.39
CA GLU A 252 1.21 10.58 16.02
C GLU A 252 1.87 9.68 17.07
N PHE A 253 3.07 9.15 16.79
CA PHE A 253 3.85 8.42 17.80
C PHE A 253 4.21 9.31 18.99
N ALA A 254 4.62 10.56 18.75
CA ALA A 254 4.92 11.53 19.81
C ALA A 254 3.71 11.89 20.67
N CYS A 255 2.49 11.78 20.12
CA CYS A 255 1.24 12.06 20.82
C CYS A 255 0.64 10.82 21.52
N ASN A 256 1.21 9.63 21.33
CA ASN A 256 0.69 8.39 21.92
C ASN A 256 1.18 8.18 23.36
N ASN A 257 0.47 8.77 24.33
CA ASN A 257 0.83 8.74 25.75
C ASN A 257 0.89 7.34 26.38
N HIS A 258 0.47 6.28 25.68
CA HIS A 258 0.60 4.90 26.17
C HIS A 258 2.06 4.43 26.20
N PHE A 259 2.92 4.99 25.35
CA PHE A 259 4.32 4.57 25.19
C PHE A 259 5.29 5.77 25.30
N PRO A 260 5.65 6.21 26.51
CA PRO A 260 6.49 7.40 26.71
C PRO A 260 7.87 7.33 26.05
N ASP A 261 8.50 6.14 26.01
CA ASP A 261 9.80 5.96 25.38
C ASP A 261 9.73 6.16 23.86
N ILE A 262 8.70 5.61 23.22
CA ILE A 262 8.40 5.83 21.80
C ILE A 262 8.11 7.32 21.55
N CYS A 263 7.36 7.98 22.44
CA CYS A 263 7.07 9.41 22.30
C CYS A 263 8.36 10.26 22.27
N MET A 264 9.25 10.04 23.23
CA MET A 264 10.50 10.79 23.36
C MET A 264 11.40 10.55 22.16
N GLU A 265 11.50 9.31 21.70
CA GLU A 265 12.31 8.96 20.54
C GLU A 265 11.71 9.53 19.24
N ALA A 266 10.39 9.56 19.10
CA ALA A 266 9.72 10.20 17.96
C ALA A 266 10.03 11.71 17.90
N ILE A 267 10.01 12.42 19.03
CA ILE A 267 10.40 13.83 19.11
C ILE A 267 11.86 14.01 18.70
N ARG A 268 12.76 13.12 19.16
CA ARG A 268 14.17 13.12 18.75
C ARG A 268 14.32 12.95 17.24
N LEU A 269 13.54 12.06 16.63
CA LEU A 269 13.53 11.85 15.18
C LEU A 269 12.94 13.03 14.41
N ILE A 270 11.94 13.75 14.93
CA ILE A 270 11.44 14.99 14.30
C ILE A 270 12.55 16.04 14.28
N ARG A 271 13.31 16.19 15.37
CA ARG A 271 14.48 17.09 15.43
C ARG A 271 15.58 16.66 14.45
N PHE A 272 15.87 15.37 14.37
CA PHE A 272 16.80 14.85 13.36
C PHE A 272 16.32 15.12 11.93
N SER A 273 15.01 15.02 11.69
CA SER A 273 14.43 15.33 10.38
C SER A 273 14.62 16.79 9.98
N ALA A 274 14.64 17.73 10.94
CA ALA A 274 15.00 19.12 10.66
C ALA A 274 16.44 19.27 10.18
N GLU A 275 17.37 18.51 10.76
CA GLU A 275 18.76 18.48 10.30
C GLU A 275 18.88 17.88 8.89
N LEU A 276 18.05 16.91 8.54
CA LEU A 276 17.98 16.38 7.17
C LEU A 276 17.52 17.45 6.17
N VAL A 277 16.47 18.21 6.50
CA VAL A 277 16.01 19.33 5.63
C VAL A 277 17.13 20.35 5.47
N ARG A 278 17.80 20.74 6.56
CA ARG A 278 18.91 21.70 6.53
C ARG A 278 20.06 21.24 5.61
N LYS A 279 20.46 19.97 5.71
CA LYS A 279 21.55 19.38 4.89
C LYS A 279 21.20 19.22 3.41
N ASN A 280 19.91 19.10 3.08
CA ASN A 280 19.43 18.78 1.74
C ASN A 280 18.66 19.94 1.09
N THR A 281 18.92 21.19 1.51
CA THR A 281 18.23 22.39 1.01
C THR A 281 18.25 22.44 -0.52
N ASP A 282 19.42 22.20 -1.13
CA ASP A 282 19.62 22.26 -2.59
C ASP A 282 18.72 21.28 -3.38
N LEU A 283 18.32 20.15 -2.78
CA LEU A 283 17.47 19.16 -3.45
C LEU A 283 16.02 19.65 -3.61
N PHE A 284 15.55 20.51 -2.71
CA PHE A 284 14.20 21.08 -2.81
C PHE A 284 14.10 22.13 -3.92
N ASP A 285 15.23 22.71 -4.31
CA ASP A 285 15.34 23.80 -5.29
C ASP A 285 15.38 23.28 -6.74
N TYR A 286 15.71 22.01 -6.97
CA TYR A 286 15.79 21.44 -8.32
C TYR A 286 14.39 21.30 -8.97
N GLU A 287 14.17 21.95 -10.10
CA GLU A 287 13.16 21.58 -11.10
C GLU A 287 13.81 20.68 -12.16
N PRO A 288 13.24 19.51 -12.51
CA PRO A 288 13.65 18.82 -13.72
C PRO A 288 13.21 19.65 -14.93
N GLU A 289 14.17 20.09 -15.75
CA GLU A 289 13.92 20.73 -17.04
C GLU A 289 12.94 19.87 -17.87
N GLY A 290 11.68 20.30 -18.00
CA GLY A 290 10.67 19.59 -18.79
C GLY A 290 9.23 19.60 -18.26
N ALA A 291 8.99 20.12 -17.05
CA ALA A 291 7.62 20.26 -16.52
C ALA A 291 6.94 21.57 -16.96
N THR A 292 6.89 21.87 -18.26
CA THR A 292 6.07 22.98 -18.75
C THR A 292 4.60 22.62 -18.63
N THR A 293 3.96 23.10 -17.57
CA THR A 293 2.50 23.13 -17.48
C THR A 293 1.99 24.11 -18.52
N THR A 294 1.36 23.58 -19.57
CA THR A 294 0.57 24.35 -20.53
C THR A 294 -0.55 25.05 -19.77
N THR A 295 -0.34 26.32 -19.40
CA THR A 295 -1.42 27.20 -18.98
C THR A 295 -1.90 27.94 -20.23
N THR A 296 -3.11 27.59 -20.64
CA THR A 296 -4.07 28.27 -21.52
C THR A 296 -3.64 29.63 -22.07
N GLY A 297 -3.63 29.70 -23.41
CA GLY A 297 -3.41 30.91 -24.16
C GLY A 297 -4.50 31.97 -23.97
N THR A 298 -4.05 33.22 -24.00
CA THR A 298 -4.80 34.31 -24.59
C THR A 298 -3.94 34.87 -25.72
N GLU A 299 -4.50 34.79 -26.93
CA GLU A 299 -3.98 35.32 -28.17
C GLU A 299 -3.62 36.81 -28.03
N ASN A 300 -2.51 37.23 -28.63
CA ASN A 300 -2.37 38.57 -29.20
C ASN A 300 -1.41 38.51 -30.40
N ILE A 301 -1.96 38.87 -31.56
CA ILE A 301 -1.33 38.91 -32.89
C ILE A 301 -0.40 40.16 -33.01
N PRO A 302 0.67 40.14 -33.83
CA PRO A 302 1.81 41.05 -33.74
C PRO A 302 1.79 42.19 -34.77
N SER A 303 2.58 43.25 -34.56
CA SER A 303 3.07 44.19 -35.61
C SER A 303 4.28 45.04 -35.16
N PRO A 304 5.10 45.57 -36.10
CA PRO A 304 6.57 45.51 -35.99
C PRO A 304 7.30 46.86 -35.97
N SER A 305 8.54 46.88 -35.44
CA SER A 305 9.65 47.72 -35.95
C SER A 305 10.97 47.42 -35.21
N SER A 306 12.01 47.04 -35.96
CA SER A 306 13.43 46.96 -35.55
C SER A 306 14.17 48.28 -35.91
N PRO A 307 15.52 48.44 -35.80
CA PRO A 307 16.57 47.62 -35.16
C PRO A 307 17.67 48.44 -34.39
N ILE A 308 18.70 47.73 -33.91
CA ILE A 308 20.14 48.10 -33.73
C ILE A 308 20.62 48.24 -32.26
N GLY A 309 21.54 47.34 -31.87
CA GLY A 309 22.44 47.48 -30.71
C GLY A 309 22.90 46.15 -30.11
N SER A 310 24.13 45.73 -30.44
CA SER A 310 24.82 44.48 -30.06
C SER A 310 25.33 44.46 -28.58
N PRO A 311 25.99 43.39 -28.07
CA PRO A 311 25.62 42.73 -26.83
C PRO A 311 26.50 43.09 -25.60
N LEU A 312 25.93 43.01 -24.40
CA LEU A 312 26.70 42.77 -23.18
C LEU A 312 26.19 41.51 -22.48
N HIS A 313 27.10 40.54 -22.34
CA HIS A 313 26.96 39.44 -21.41
C HIS A 313 27.02 40.00 -19.98
N THR A 314 25.88 40.04 -19.30
CA THR A 314 25.81 40.09 -17.84
C THR A 314 24.85 38.99 -17.40
N SER A 315 25.40 37.96 -16.77
CA SER A 315 24.66 36.92 -16.06
C SER A 315 23.86 37.56 -14.92
N ASN A 316 22.63 37.96 -15.19
CA ASN A 316 21.66 38.32 -14.18
C ASN A 316 20.97 37.05 -13.69
N THR A 317 21.36 36.57 -12.52
CA THR A 317 20.50 35.71 -11.69
C THR A 317 19.32 36.55 -11.20
N SER A 318 18.15 36.35 -11.79
CA SER A 318 16.93 37.08 -11.47
C SER A 318 16.46 36.80 -10.03
N PRO A 319 16.08 37.83 -9.23
CA PRO A 319 15.57 37.67 -7.86
C PRO A 319 14.31 36.81 -7.73
N GLN A 320 13.58 36.60 -8.83
CA GLN A 320 12.33 35.83 -8.84
C GLN A 320 12.55 34.31 -8.66
N HIS A 321 13.68 33.77 -9.13
CA HIS A 321 14.00 32.34 -8.99
C HIS A 321 14.36 31.99 -7.54
N ILE A 322 15.14 32.85 -6.88
CA ILE A 322 15.54 32.67 -5.47
C ILE A 322 14.33 32.66 -4.53
N ILE A 323 13.27 33.40 -4.86
CA ILE A 323 12.03 33.43 -4.07
C ILE A 323 11.25 32.12 -4.25
N SER A 324 11.09 31.61 -5.49
CA SER A 324 10.38 30.35 -5.74
C SER A 324 11.06 29.14 -5.09
N ASP A 325 12.39 29.13 -5.08
CA ASP A 325 13.21 28.05 -4.54
C ASP A 325 13.06 27.96 -3.00
N ASN A 326 13.18 29.10 -2.33
CA ASN A 326 12.94 29.21 -0.88
C ASN A 326 11.51 28.80 -0.47
N HIS A 327 10.49 29.06 -1.30
CA HIS A 327 9.12 28.63 -1.02
C HIS A 327 8.98 27.10 -1.02
N ARG A 328 9.74 26.37 -1.83
CA ARG A 328 9.64 24.90 -1.93
C ARG A 328 10.30 24.20 -0.76
N VAL A 329 11.52 24.60 -0.38
CA VAL A 329 12.20 24.11 0.84
C VAL A 329 11.29 24.34 2.04
N TRP A 330 10.73 25.55 2.12
CA TRP A 330 9.87 25.93 3.23
C TRP A 330 8.56 25.13 3.21
N ALA A 331 7.85 25.03 2.08
CA ALA A 331 6.57 24.35 2.01
C ALA A 331 6.67 22.82 2.12
N LYS A 332 7.64 22.17 1.49
CA LYS A 332 7.79 20.70 1.50
C LYS A 332 8.56 20.19 2.73
N GLY A 333 9.56 20.94 3.18
CA GLY A 333 10.40 20.57 4.33
C GLY A 333 9.93 21.19 5.64
N TRP A 334 10.25 22.47 5.85
CA TRP A 334 10.11 23.13 7.15
C TRP A 334 8.66 23.28 7.62
N LEU A 335 7.72 23.58 6.74
CA LEU A 335 6.30 23.74 7.06
C LEU A 335 5.72 22.46 7.65
N SER A 336 6.05 21.30 7.06
CA SER A 336 5.66 20.00 7.58
C SER A 336 6.15 19.79 9.01
N ILE A 337 7.40 20.16 9.30
CA ILE A 337 7.98 20.07 10.64
C ILE A 337 7.27 21.00 11.63
N PHE A 338 7.12 22.28 11.28
CA PHE A 338 6.51 23.26 12.18
C PHE A 338 5.05 22.95 12.49
N ILE A 339 4.25 22.55 11.48
CA ILE A 339 2.86 22.14 11.68
C ILE A 339 2.77 20.96 12.65
N GLN A 340 3.64 19.97 12.49
CA GLN A 340 3.58 18.78 13.34
C GLN A 340 4.16 19.01 14.73
N LEU A 341 5.20 19.83 14.88
CA LEU A 341 5.67 20.26 16.21
C LEU A 341 4.60 21.05 16.95
N TRP A 342 3.88 21.93 16.25
CA TRP A 342 2.74 22.63 16.82
C TRP A 342 1.64 21.66 17.28
N SER A 343 1.34 20.63 16.46
CA SER A 343 0.39 19.56 16.81
C SER A 343 0.82 18.83 18.08
N VAL A 344 2.09 18.44 18.18
CA VAL A 344 2.69 17.78 19.37
C VAL A 344 2.59 18.70 20.59
N ILE A 345 3.00 19.96 20.48
CA ILE A 345 2.90 20.93 21.60
C ILE A 345 1.45 21.11 22.04
N SER A 346 0.49 21.10 21.11
CA SER A 346 -0.93 21.28 21.43
C SER A 346 -1.55 20.05 22.09
N ARG A 347 -1.18 18.84 21.64
CA ARG A 347 -1.82 17.57 22.02
C ARG A 347 -1.14 16.82 23.17
N CYS A 348 0.18 16.93 23.32
CA CYS A 348 0.92 16.20 24.36
C CYS A 348 0.67 16.80 25.75
N THR A 349 0.62 15.93 26.76
CA THR A 349 0.43 16.31 28.18
C THR A 349 1.65 17.06 28.72
N LEU A 350 1.47 17.78 29.85
CA LEU A 350 2.50 18.62 30.44
C LEU A 350 3.82 17.88 30.72
N ASP A 351 3.77 16.58 31.08
CA ASP A 351 4.94 15.77 31.43
C ASP A 351 5.88 15.57 30.22
N VAL A 352 5.34 15.30 29.04
CA VAL A 352 6.10 15.23 27.79
C VAL A 352 6.72 16.59 27.45
N ARG A 353 5.97 17.69 27.68
CA ARG A 353 6.47 19.06 27.47
C ARG A 353 7.63 19.39 28.42
N THR A 354 7.52 19.07 29.70
CA THR A 354 8.59 19.30 30.70
C THR A 354 9.80 18.41 30.48
N ARG A 355 9.63 17.14 30.10
CA ARG A 355 10.76 16.25 29.81
C ARG A 355 11.49 16.63 28.52
N THR A 356 10.75 17.09 27.50
CA THR A 356 11.36 17.64 26.27
C THR A 356 12.22 18.87 26.60
N CYS A 357 11.73 19.79 27.44
CA CYS A 357 12.52 20.94 27.91
C CYS A 357 13.66 20.57 28.87
N MET A 358 13.56 19.51 29.67
CA MET A 358 14.68 19.08 30.54
C MET A 358 15.85 18.48 29.75
N VAL A 359 15.60 17.88 28.58
CA VAL A 359 16.67 17.48 27.65
C VAL A 359 17.35 18.72 27.02
N GLU A 360 16.70 19.88 26.98
CA GLU A 360 17.31 21.16 26.56
C GLU A 360 18.26 21.76 27.61
N GLY A 361 18.31 21.22 28.83
CA GLY A 361 19.20 21.70 29.90
C GLY A 361 20.57 21.01 29.99
N TYR A 362 20.84 20.00 29.16
CA TYR A 362 22.06 19.16 29.24
C TYR A 362 22.84 19.02 27.92
N LEU A 363 22.55 19.85 26.91
CA LEU A 363 23.37 20.09 25.72
C LEU A 363 23.67 21.59 25.62
#